data_AF-A0A969LSI6-F1
#
_entry.id   AF-A0A969LSI6-F1
#
_cell.length_a   1.000
_cell.length_b   1.000
_cell.length_c   1.000
_cell.angle_alpha   90.00
_cell.angle_beta   90.00
_cell.angle_gamma   90.00
#
_symmetry.space_group_name_H-M   'P 1'
#
loop_
_entity.id
_entity.type
_entity.pdbx_description
1 polymer ?
#
loop_
_entity_poly.entity_id
_entity_poly.type
_entity_poly.pdbx_seq_one_letter_code
_entity_poly.pdbx_strand_id
1 'polypeptide(L)'
;GGRAPGRLLPNHPLALPLSATRAARSGGAAPRRVGSRCQRDDTLTLSESLEALADGSARRLLELSDGTGAKLHERILSILTTLPKIDWNAAHILADDLGAFSADQRFDMFFTILLGIMAKAIRAAAAGEPSAWSIPPERAPVWAELWEAIVREKDEALELNLDRRAFVLSTLSRLADTAKP
;
A
#
# COMPACT_ATOMS: atom_id res chain seq x y z
N GLY A 1 20.07 -28.81 47.67
CA GLY A 1 19.02 -27.90 48.15
C GLY A 1 19.63 -26.91 49.13
N GLY A 2 19.16 -25.66 49.11
CA GLY A 2 19.59 -24.57 50.02
C GLY A 2 19.89 -23.28 49.25
N ARG A 3 18.86 -22.60 48.75
CA ARG A 3 18.27 -21.34 49.32
C ARG A 3 19.26 -20.19 49.47
N ALA A 4 19.06 -19.17 48.63
CA ALA A 4 19.40 -17.78 48.92
C ALA A 4 18.58 -17.22 50.10
N PRO A 5 19.06 -16.16 50.75
CA PRO A 5 18.29 -14.91 50.81
C PRO A 5 19.20 -13.66 50.64
N GLY A 6 18.81 -12.67 49.82
CA GLY A 6 18.32 -11.34 50.26
C GLY A 6 19.48 -10.40 50.66
N ARG A 7 19.58 -9.11 50.31
CA ARG A 7 18.59 -8.08 49.95
C ARG A 7 19.39 -6.77 49.67
N LEU A 8 18.72 -5.78 49.06
CA LEU A 8 18.94 -4.32 49.15
C LEU A 8 19.95 -3.62 48.20
N LEU A 9 19.39 -3.04 47.12
CA LEU A 9 19.71 -1.68 46.62
C LEU A 9 19.15 -0.65 47.63
N PRO A 10 19.60 0.61 47.75
CA PRO A 10 19.85 1.55 46.63
C PRO A 10 20.99 2.58 46.85
N ASN A 11 21.37 3.35 45.82
CA ASN A 11 21.15 4.81 45.75
C ASN A 11 21.93 5.41 44.56
N HIS A 12 21.23 6.15 43.70
CA HIS A 12 21.81 6.97 42.64
C HIS A 12 22.54 8.18 43.25
N PRO A 13 23.52 8.76 42.54
CA PRO A 13 23.17 10.03 41.91
C PRO A 13 23.72 10.21 40.48
N LEU A 14 22.85 10.81 39.68
CA LEU A 14 23.06 11.73 38.56
C LEU A 14 24.50 12.23 38.34
N ALA A 15 25.02 12.03 37.12
CA ALA A 15 25.90 12.99 36.46
C ALA A 15 25.85 12.79 34.94
N LEU A 16 25.02 13.60 34.28
CA LEU A 16 25.16 13.89 32.85
C LEU A 16 26.38 14.80 32.66
N PRO A 17 27.12 14.63 31.55
CA PRO A 17 27.52 15.81 30.80
C PRO A 17 26.95 15.75 29.38
N LEU A 18 26.06 16.71 29.11
CA LEU A 18 25.80 17.20 27.76
C LEU A 18 27.12 17.78 27.22
N SER A 19 27.62 17.24 26.12
CA SER A 19 28.55 17.95 25.25
C SER A 19 28.35 17.48 23.82
N ALA A 20 28.07 18.48 23.01
CA ALA A 20 27.65 18.38 21.63
C ALA A 20 28.83 18.25 20.68
N THR A 21 28.48 17.97 19.42
CA THR A 21 29.23 18.27 18.18
C THR A 21 30.53 17.50 17.93
N ARG A 22 30.52 16.59 16.93
CA ARG A 22 30.73 16.90 15.50
C ARG A 22 31.32 15.69 14.77
N ALA A 23 30.73 15.43 13.61
CA ALA A 23 31.10 14.53 12.52
C ALA A 23 32.57 14.09 12.38
N ALA A 24 32.75 12.79 12.10
CA ALA A 24 33.81 12.32 11.22
C ALA A 24 33.30 11.14 10.36
N ARG A 25 33.77 11.16 9.12
CA ARG A 25 33.28 10.47 7.92
C ARG A 25 34.02 9.14 7.72
N SER A 26 33.29 8.18 7.13
CA SER A 26 33.73 7.04 6.28
C SER A 26 34.73 6.00 6.81
N GLY A 27 34.34 4.71 6.69
CA GLY A 27 35.31 3.61 6.60
C GLY A 27 34.72 2.22 6.81
N GLY A 28 34.11 1.66 5.76
CA GLY A 28 34.03 0.23 5.41
C GLY A 28 33.78 -0.84 6.49
N ALA A 29 32.66 -1.55 6.37
CA ALA A 29 32.60 -3.02 6.32
C ALA A 29 31.12 -3.46 6.24
N ALA A 30 30.77 -4.21 5.19
CA ALA A 30 29.51 -4.94 5.17
C ALA A 30 29.53 -6.03 6.25
N PRO A 31 28.38 -6.26 6.90
CA PRO A 31 27.93 -7.64 6.99
C PRO A 31 26.54 -7.83 6.39
N ARG A 32 26.37 -9.03 5.85
CA ARG A 32 25.14 -9.59 5.28
C ARG A 32 23.99 -9.65 6.30
N ARG A 33 22.79 -9.43 5.75
CA ARG A 33 21.44 -9.83 6.19
C ARG A 33 20.96 -9.29 7.54
N VAL A 34 20.08 -8.30 7.44
CA VAL A 34 18.87 -8.20 8.26
C VAL A 34 17.75 -7.84 7.28
N GLY A 35 16.63 -8.57 7.35
CA GLY A 35 15.41 -8.15 6.71
C GLY A 35 15.06 -6.76 7.25
N SER A 36 15.19 -5.75 6.40
CA SER A 36 14.69 -4.41 6.69
C SER A 36 13.18 -4.49 6.69
N ARG A 37 12.62 -4.90 7.84
CA ARG A 37 11.27 -4.53 8.22
C ARG A 37 11.26 -3.00 8.10
N CYS A 38 10.54 -2.49 7.10
CA CYS A 38 10.19 -1.09 7.03
C CYS A 38 9.44 -0.77 8.32
N GLN A 39 10.16 -0.36 9.35
CA GLN A 39 9.61 0.40 10.45
C GLN A 39 9.25 1.74 9.79
N ARG A 40 8.02 1.85 9.27
CA ARG A 40 7.50 3.16 8.92
C ARG A 40 7.33 3.90 10.24
N ASP A 41 8.03 5.01 10.38
CA ASP A 41 7.68 6.02 11.37
C ASP A 41 6.32 6.60 10.93
N ASP A 42 5.23 6.02 11.44
CA ASP A 42 3.87 6.34 11.00
C ASP A 42 3.35 7.62 11.69
N THR A 43 3.82 8.78 11.24
CA THR A 43 3.15 10.08 11.45
C THR A 43 2.82 10.76 10.12
N LEU A 44 2.62 9.99 9.06
CA LEU A 44 2.09 10.52 7.80
C LEU A 44 0.57 10.64 7.93
N THR A 45 0.04 11.80 7.55
CA THR A 45 -1.41 11.96 7.36
C THR A 45 -1.89 11.00 6.25
N LEU A 46 -3.19 10.70 6.25
CA LEU A 46 -3.80 9.89 5.19
C LEU A 46 -3.48 10.46 3.80
N SER A 47 -3.56 11.79 3.65
CA SER A 47 -3.21 12.48 2.40
C SER A 47 -1.75 12.25 1.98
N GLU A 48 -0.80 12.39 2.89
CA GLU A 48 0.64 12.16 2.61
C GLU A 48 0.93 10.69 2.28
N SER A 49 0.25 9.76 2.95
CA SER A 49 0.37 8.32 2.67
C SER A 49 -0.17 7.97 1.28
N LEU A 50 -1.32 8.55 0.92
CA LEU A 50 -1.92 8.42 -0.41
C LEU A 50 -1.03 9.03 -1.50
N GLU A 51 -0.33 10.14 -1.23
CA GLU A 51 0.61 10.76 -2.15
C GLU A 51 1.86 9.90 -2.36
N ALA A 52 2.51 9.48 -1.28
CA ALA A 52 3.72 8.67 -1.33
C ALA A 52 3.48 7.33 -2.06
N LEU A 53 2.34 6.69 -1.80
CA LEU A 53 1.96 5.45 -2.48
C LEU A 53 1.58 5.69 -3.93
N ALA A 54 0.78 6.70 -4.25
CA ALA A 54 0.36 6.96 -5.63
C ALA A 54 1.54 7.40 -6.53
N ASP A 55 2.45 8.21 -6.01
CA ASP A 55 3.54 8.77 -6.80
C ASP A 55 4.73 7.80 -6.89
N GLY A 56 5.10 7.16 -5.79
CA GLY A 56 6.23 6.23 -5.75
C GLY A 56 5.98 4.91 -6.52
N SER A 57 4.74 4.42 -6.51
CA SER A 57 4.39 3.14 -7.15
C SER A 57 4.09 3.32 -8.65
N ALA A 58 3.27 4.30 -9.04
CA ALA A 58 2.91 4.53 -10.45
C ALA A 58 4.12 4.99 -11.28
N ARG A 59 4.97 5.86 -10.73
CA ARG A 59 6.15 6.37 -11.44
C ARG A 59 7.17 5.26 -11.70
N ARG A 60 7.54 4.50 -10.65
CA ARG A 60 8.48 3.38 -10.76
C ARG A 60 7.99 2.32 -11.75
N LEU A 61 6.69 2.14 -11.84
CA LEU A 61 6.06 1.17 -12.72
C LEU A 61 6.03 1.60 -14.20
N LEU A 62 5.70 2.87 -14.46
CA LEU A 62 5.72 3.45 -15.81
C LEU A 62 7.15 3.54 -16.35
N GLU A 63 8.12 3.85 -15.50
CA GLU A 63 9.55 3.87 -15.82
C GLU A 63 10.11 2.47 -16.13
N LEU A 64 9.45 1.40 -15.67
CA LEU A 64 9.85 0.01 -15.89
C LEU A 64 9.02 -0.73 -16.97
N SER A 65 8.01 -0.09 -17.58
CA SER A 65 7.07 -0.80 -18.46
C SER A 65 7.39 -0.68 -19.95
N ASP A 66 7.68 -1.83 -20.56
CA ASP A 66 7.65 -2.07 -22.01
C ASP A 66 6.17 -2.11 -22.46
N GLY A 67 5.50 -0.94 -22.51
CA GLY A 67 4.11 -0.71 -22.99
C GLY A 67 2.97 -1.45 -22.25
N THR A 68 3.29 -2.43 -21.41
CA THR A 68 2.35 -3.33 -20.74
C THR A 68 1.67 -2.63 -19.55
N GLY A 69 2.41 -1.78 -18.84
CA GLY A 69 1.89 -0.98 -17.72
C GLY A 69 0.82 0.02 -18.18
N ALA A 70 1.06 0.69 -19.31
CA ALA A 70 0.07 1.60 -19.92
C ALA A 70 -1.23 0.88 -20.32
N LYS A 71 -1.13 -0.29 -20.97
CA LYS A 71 -2.32 -1.09 -21.33
C LYS A 71 -3.11 -1.55 -20.09
N LEU A 72 -2.41 -1.94 -19.03
CA LEU A 72 -3.06 -2.35 -17.78
C LEU A 72 -3.72 -1.15 -17.08
N HIS A 73 -3.11 0.03 -17.12
CA HIS A 73 -3.70 1.27 -16.63
C HIS A 73 -5.01 1.59 -17.33
N GLU A 74 -5.03 1.62 -18.66
CA GLU A 74 -6.25 1.87 -19.43
C GLU A 74 -7.34 0.84 -19.13
N ARG A 75 -6.97 -0.44 -18.99
CA ARG A 75 -7.92 -1.50 -18.61
C ARG A 75 -8.53 -1.26 -17.23
N ILE A 76 -7.71 -0.89 -16.24
CA ILE A 76 -8.19 -0.62 -14.88
C ILE A 76 -9.09 0.61 -14.86
N LEU A 77 -8.67 1.69 -15.53
CA LEU A 77 -9.47 2.91 -15.62
C LEU A 77 -10.81 2.64 -16.29
N SER A 78 -10.83 1.85 -17.37
CA SER A 78 -12.07 1.41 -18.02
C SER A 78 -13.02 0.70 -17.04
N ILE A 79 -12.52 -0.25 -16.23
CA ILE A 79 -13.33 -0.94 -15.22
C ILE A 79 -13.89 0.06 -14.19
N LEU A 80 -13.07 0.98 -13.68
CA LEU A 80 -13.49 1.95 -12.66
C LEU A 80 -14.56 2.91 -13.20
N THR A 81 -14.45 3.32 -14.47
CA THR A 81 -15.42 4.22 -15.11
C THR A 81 -16.77 3.58 -15.42
N THR A 82 -16.85 2.24 -15.47
CA THR A 82 -18.12 1.53 -15.70
C THR A 82 -18.84 1.15 -14.41
N LEU A 83 -18.24 1.37 -13.24
CA LEU A 83 -18.87 1.05 -11.96
C LEU A 83 -20.23 1.77 -11.78
N PRO A 84 -21.23 1.12 -11.16
CA PRO A 84 -21.19 -0.22 -10.55
C PRO A 84 -21.39 -1.38 -11.56
N LYS A 85 -21.50 -1.11 -12.86
CA LYS A 85 -21.73 -2.11 -13.90
C LYS A 85 -20.40 -2.75 -14.33
N ILE A 86 -20.01 -3.82 -13.62
CA ILE A 86 -18.85 -4.62 -13.98
C ILE A 86 -19.23 -5.67 -15.03
N ASP A 87 -18.43 -5.78 -16.09
CA ASP A 87 -18.41 -6.98 -16.94
C ASP A 87 -17.70 -8.11 -16.18
N TRP A 88 -18.50 -8.98 -15.56
CA TRP A 88 -18.00 -10.09 -14.75
C TRP A 88 -17.23 -11.13 -15.55
N ASN A 89 -17.51 -11.28 -16.86
CA ASN A 89 -16.73 -12.17 -17.71
C ASN A 89 -15.31 -11.62 -17.89
N ALA A 90 -15.18 -10.33 -18.22
CA ALA A 90 -13.87 -9.67 -18.33
C ALA A 90 -13.12 -9.63 -16.97
N ALA A 91 -13.84 -9.51 -15.86
CA ALA A 91 -13.30 -9.58 -14.51
C ALA A 91 -12.73 -10.96 -14.17
N HIS A 92 -13.42 -12.04 -14.52
CA HIS A 92 -12.91 -13.40 -14.34
C HIS A 92 -11.65 -13.65 -15.16
N ILE A 93 -11.61 -13.23 -16.43
CA ILE A 93 -10.43 -13.35 -17.27
C ILE A 93 -9.24 -12.55 -16.68
N LEU A 94 -9.48 -11.35 -16.15
CA LEU A 94 -8.46 -10.58 -15.44
C LEU A 94 -7.94 -11.33 -14.22
N ALA A 95 -8.84 -11.85 -13.40
CA ALA A 95 -8.49 -12.55 -12.17
C ALA A 95 -7.75 -13.87 -12.44
N ASP A 96 -8.10 -14.60 -13.50
CA ASP A 96 -7.38 -15.80 -13.94
C ASP A 96 -5.93 -15.45 -14.34
N ASP A 97 -5.74 -14.36 -15.10
CA ASP A 97 -4.42 -13.90 -15.53
C ASP A 97 -3.54 -13.45 -14.36
N LEU A 98 -4.12 -12.74 -13.38
CA LEU A 98 -3.43 -12.27 -12.18
C LEU A 98 -3.24 -13.35 -11.11
N GLY A 99 -4.05 -14.41 -11.16
CA GLY A 99 -4.01 -15.53 -10.23
C GLY A 99 -2.93 -16.57 -10.54
N ALA A 100 -2.32 -16.52 -11.72
CA ALA A 100 -1.26 -17.44 -12.09
C ALA A 100 -0.03 -17.27 -11.18
N PHE A 101 0.61 -18.38 -10.81
CA PHE A 101 1.80 -18.36 -9.94
C PHE A 101 2.96 -17.54 -10.54
N SER A 102 3.09 -17.52 -11.86
CA SER A 102 4.10 -16.71 -12.57
C SER A 102 3.75 -15.22 -12.67
N ALA A 103 2.57 -14.81 -12.22
CA ALA A 103 2.06 -13.44 -12.37
C ALA A 103 2.36 -12.53 -11.18
N ASP A 104 3.31 -12.86 -10.29
CA ASP A 104 3.69 -12.04 -9.11
C ASP A 104 3.84 -10.55 -9.45
N GLN A 105 4.65 -10.27 -10.48
CA GLN A 105 4.92 -8.90 -10.92
C GLN A 105 3.67 -8.23 -11.49
N ARG A 106 2.82 -8.98 -12.20
CA ARG A 106 1.60 -8.45 -12.82
C ARG A 106 0.51 -8.20 -11.79
N PHE A 107 0.41 -9.06 -10.77
CA PHE A 107 -0.46 -8.89 -9.61
C PHE A 107 -0.07 -7.65 -8.80
N ASP A 108 1.21 -7.50 -8.45
CA ASP A 108 1.67 -6.31 -7.73
C ASP A 108 1.49 -5.05 -8.57
N MET A 109 1.72 -5.16 -9.88
CA MET A 109 1.48 -4.07 -10.82
C MET A 109 0.01 -3.65 -10.89
N PHE A 110 -0.91 -4.61 -10.93
CA PHE A 110 -2.36 -4.35 -10.93
C PHE A 110 -2.77 -3.54 -9.70
N PHE A 111 -2.38 -3.98 -8.51
CA PHE A 111 -2.74 -3.27 -7.27
C PHE A 111 -2.04 -1.93 -7.15
N THR A 112 -0.79 -1.82 -7.58
CA THR A 112 -0.07 -0.55 -7.67
C THR A 112 -0.87 0.48 -8.47
N ILE A 113 -1.32 0.11 -9.67
CA ILE A 113 -2.07 1.02 -10.54
C ILE A 113 -3.45 1.32 -9.93
N LEU A 114 -4.18 0.29 -9.52
CA LEU A 114 -5.52 0.42 -8.97
C LEU A 114 -5.54 1.36 -7.76
N LEU A 115 -4.67 1.10 -6.78
CA LEU A 115 -4.57 1.90 -5.56
C LEU A 115 -4.09 3.32 -5.85
N GLY A 116 -3.22 3.50 -6.86
CA GLY A 116 -2.79 4.83 -7.31
C GLY A 116 -3.91 5.65 -7.93
N ILE A 117 -4.76 5.04 -8.78
CA ILE A 117 -5.93 5.72 -9.36
C ILE A 117 -6.93 6.09 -8.27
N MET A 118 -7.24 5.14 -7.37
CA MET A 118 -8.13 5.38 -6.23
C MET A 118 -7.64 6.53 -5.36
N ALA A 119 -6.37 6.52 -4.97
CA ALA A 119 -5.79 7.56 -4.12
C ALA A 119 -5.90 8.96 -4.75
N LYS A 120 -5.63 9.07 -6.06
CA LYS A 120 -5.79 10.33 -6.81
C LYS A 120 -7.25 10.78 -6.85
N ALA A 121 -8.19 9.86 -7.11
CA ALA A 121 -9.61 10.17 -7.17
C ALA A 121 -10.17 10.60 -5.80
N ILE A 122 -9.77 9.94 -4.72
CA ILE A 122 -10.19 10.27 -3.34
C ILE A 122 -9.71 11.68 -2.96
N ARG A 123 -8.45 12.01 -3.24
CA ARG A 123 -7.91 13.34 -2.97
C ARG A 123 -8.60 14.42 -3.81
N ALA A 124 -8.79 14.17 -5.10
CA ALA A 124 -9.48 15.10 -5.99
C ALA A 124 -10.91 15.35 -5.50
N ALA A 125 -11.64 14.31 -5.09
CA ALA A 125 -12.98 14.43 -4.51
C ALA A 125 -12.98 15.26 -3.22
N ALA A 126 -12.00 15.05 -2.32
CA ALA A 126 -11.87 15.83 -1.09
C ALA A 126 -11.50 17.31 -1.34
N ALA A 127 -10.75 17.58 -2.41
CA ALA A 127 -10.34 18.93 -2.82
C ALA A 127 -11.36 19.64 -3.74
N GLY A 128 -12.37 18.93 -4.25
CA GLY A 128 -13.28 19.45 -5.27
C GLY A 128 -12.62 19.63 -6.65
N GLU A 129 -11.56 18.87 -6.93
CA GLU A 129 -10.78 18.91 -8.16
C GLU A 129 -11.21 17.80 -9.14
N PRO A 130 -10.97 17.97 -10.44
CA PRO A 130 -11.22 16.92 -11.43
C PRO A 130 -10.18 15.79 -11.35
N SER A 131 -10.62 14.55 -11.58
CA SER A 131 -9.78 13.36 -11.71
C SER A 131 -10.22 12.48 -12.88
N ALA A 132 -9.33 11.63 -13.38
CA ALA A 132 -9.62 10.70 -14.48
C ALA A 132 -10.76 9.72 -14.14
N TRP A 133 -10.89 9.35 -12.87
CA TRP A 133 -12.04 8.65 -12.32
C TRP A 133 -12.65 9.51 -11.22
N SER A 134 -13.90 9.93 -11.41
CA SER A 134 -14.57 10.90 -10.52
C SER A 134 -15.31 10.19 -9.39
N ILE A 135 -15.08 10.66 -8.16
CA ILE A 135 -15.81 10.25 -6.96
C ILE A 135 -16.61 11.47 -6.47
N PRO A 136 -17.89 11.35 -6.12
CA PRO A 136 -18.63 12.44 -5.49
C PRO A 136 -17.96 12.86 -4.17
N PRO A 137 -17.75 14.16 -3.88
CA PRO A 137 -17.06 14.63 -2.69
C PRO A 137 -17.59 14.03 -1.38
N GLU A 138 -18.91 13.89 -1.26
CA GLU A 138 -19.60 13.31 -0.10
C GLU A 138 -19.31 11.82 0.12
N ARG A 139 -18.83 11.12 -0.91
CA ARG A 139 -18.46 9.70 -0.85
C ARG A 139 -16.97 9.47 -0.63
N ALA A 140 -16.14 10.51 -0.68
CA ALA A 140 -14.69 10.39 -0.51
C ALA A 140 -14.27 9.59 0.76
N PRO A 141 -14.93 9.74 1.93
CA PRO A 141 -14.58 8.95 3.13
C PRO A 141 -14.77 7.44 2.94
N VAL A 142 -15.90 7.01 2.36
CA VAL A 142 -16.19 5.57 2.15
C VAL A 142 -15.19 4.95 1.16
N TRP A 143 -14.79 5.72 0.15
CA TRP A 143 -13.75 5.27 -0.79
C TRP A 143 -12.36 5.21 -0.17
N ALA A 144 -12.04 6.12 0.76
CA ALA A 144 -10.81 6.08 1.54
C ALA A 144 -10.75 4.83 2.44
N GLU A 145 -11.84 4.52 3.14
CA GLU A 145 -11.94 3.30 3.95
C GLU A 145 -11.74 2.03 3.12
N LEU A 146 -12.35 1.95 1.94
CA LEU A 146 -12.15 0.82 1.02
C LEU A 146 -10.69 0.72 0.56
N TRP A 147 -10.07 1.86 0.20
CA TRP A 147 -8.68 1.89 -0.21
C TRP A 147 -7.74 1.39 0.89
N GLU A 148 -7.91 1.86 2.13
CA GLU A 148 -7.11 1.42 3.28
C GLU A 148 -7.27 -0.08 3.54
N ALA A 149 -8.50 -0.59 3.43
CA ALA A 149 -8.78 -2.01 3.60
C ALA A 149 -8.08 -2.85 2.52
N ILE A 150 -8.15 -2.45 1.25
CA ILE A 150 -7.47 -3.15 0.15
C ILE A 150 -5.94 -3.13 0.34
N VAL A 151 -5.35 -2.01 0.78
CA VAL A 151 -3.91 -1.91 1.06
C VAL A 151 -3.49 -2.97 2.10
N ARG A 152 -4.20 -3.00 3.24
CA ARG A 152 -3.91 -3.95 4.32
C ARG A 152 -4.10 -5.41 3.87
N GLU A 153 -5.20 -5.70 3.21
CA GLU A 153 -5.52 -7.06 2.75
C GLU A 153 -4.55 -7.55 1.66
N LYS A 154 -4.03 -6.65 0.80
CA LYS A 154 -3.00 -7.02 -0.20
C LYS A 154 -1.73 -7.52 0.48
N ASP A 155 -1.28 -6.82 1.52
CA ASP A 155 -0.08 -7.19 2.26
C ASP A 155 -0.29 -8.53 2.97
N GLU A 156 -1.44 -8.74 3.62
CA GLU A 156 -1.82 -10.02 4.23
C GLU A 156 -1.92 -11.16 3.19
N ALA A 157 -2.48 -10.90 2.00
CA ALA A 157 -2.62 -11.90 0.94
C ALA A 157 -1.25 -12.38 0.42
N LEU A 158 -0.25 -11.49 0.38
CA LEU A 158 1.12 -11.83 0.01
C LEU A 158 1.83 -12.58 1.14
N GLU A 159 1.64 -12.18 2.41
CA GLU A 159 2.25 -12.82 3.57
C GLU A 159 1.71 -14.25 3.82
N LEU A 160 0.41 -14.44 3.64
CA LEU A 160 -0.29 -15.71 3.89
C LEU A 160 -0.44 -16.59 2.65
N ASN A 161 0.09 -16.15 1.49
CA ASN A 161 -0.03 -16.83 0.21
C ASN A 161 -1.49 -17.20 -0.14
N LEU A 162 -2.42 -16.26 0.08
CA LEU A 162 -3.84 -16.44 -0.19
C LEU A 162 -4.12 -16.54 -1.70
N ASP A 163 -5.28 -17.11 -2.04
CA ASP A 163 -5.73 -17.19 -3.43
C ASP A 163 -5.91 -15.78 -4.03
N ARG A 164 -4.95 -15.42 -4.90
CA ARG A 164 -4.89 -14.11 -5.55
C ARG A 164 -6.05 -13.84 -6.48
N ARG A 165 -6.52 -14.88 -7.19
CA ARG A 165 -7.67 -14.77 -8.09
C ARG A 165 -8.91 -14.41 -7.28
N ALA A 166 -9.12 -15.12 -6.17
CA ALA A 166 -10.22 -14.83 -5.24
C ALA A 166 -10.11 -13.41 -4.67
N PHE A 167 -8.92 -12.97 -4.30
CA PHE A 167 -8.69 -11.62 -3.79
C PHE A 167 -8.97 -10.52 -4.83
N VAL A 168 -8.56 -10.71 -6.08
CA VAL A 168 -8.88 -9.78 -7.19
C VAL A 168 -10.40 -9.68 -7.39
N LEU A 169 -11.11 -10.81 -7.47
CA LEU A 169 -12.56 -10.82 -7.65
C LEU A 169 -13.29 -10.17 -6.47
N SER A 170 -12.85 -10.44 -5.23
CA SER A 170 -13.37 -9.81 -4.02
C SER A 170 -13.19 -8.29 -4.06
N THR A 171 -12.00 -7.83 -4.46
CA THR A 171 -11.70 -6.40 -4.62
C THR A 171 -12.64 -5.75 -5.64
N LEU A 172 -12.82 -6.37 -6.82
CA LEU A 172 -13.72 -5.86 -7.85
C LEU A 172 -15.18 -5.82 -7.38
N SER A 173 -15.64 -6.83 -6.66
CA SER A 173 -16.99 -6.83 -6.06
C SER A 173 -17.18 -5.67 -5.09
N ARG A 174 -16.22 -5.44 -4.20
CA ARG A 174 -16.28 -4.35 -3.22
C ARG A 174 -16.25 -2.98 -3.90
N LEU A 175 -15.45 -2.81 -4.95
CA LEU A 175 -15.48 -1.59 -5.77
C LEU A 175 -16.88 -1.34 -6.36
N ALA A 176 -17.53 -2.36 -6.92
CA ALA A 176 -18.89 -2.25 -7.43
C ALA A 176 -19.92 -1.94 -6.34
N ASP A 177 -19.80 -2.60 -5.18
CA ASP A 177 -20.71 -2.38 -4.06
C ASP A 177 -20.58 -0.96 -3.51
N THR A 178 -19.36 -0.45 -3.32
CA THR A 178 -19.11 0.92 -2.87
C THR A 178 -19.52 1.98 -3.90
N ALA A 179 -19.57 1.65 -5.19
CA ALA A 179 -20.04 2.55 -6.24
C ALA A 179 -21.57 2.66 -6.34
N LYS A 180 -22.33 1.79 -5.68
CA LYS A 180 -23.80 1.90 -5.64
C LYS A 180 -24.20 3.18 -4.89
N PRO A 181 -25.18 3.95 -5.40
CA PRO A 181 -25.63 5.20 -4.77
C PRO A 181 -26.12 4.97 -3.35
#